data_AF-A0AA36DK25-F1
#
_entry.id   AF-A0AA36DK25-F1
#
_cell.length_a   1.000
_cell.length_b   1.000
_cell.length_c   1.000
_cell.angle_alpha   90.00
_cell.angle_beta   90.00
_cell.angle_gamma   90.00
#
_symmetry.space_group_name_H-M   'P 1'
#
loop_
_entity.id
_entity.type
_entity.pdbx_description
1 polymer ?
#
loop_
_entity_poly.entity_id
_entity_poly.type
_entity_poly.pdbx_seq_one_letter_code
_entity_poly.pdbx_strand_id
1 'polypeptide(L)'
;MEKEPIPAECVERRENSLTENPLILDCDISCVGADRDSVISKKPSNNRPCIRFYSYDTLLRGDRWSIWRTGACANQTITLEVHCGFPEDVPARVSN
;
A
#
# COMPACT_ATOMS: atom_id res chain seq x y z
N MET A 1 11.00 7.67 22.08
CA MET A 1 9.60 7.19 22.08
C MET A 1 9.24 6.93 20.64
N GLU A 2 9.34 5.68 20.18
CA GLU A 2 8.88 5.29 18.84
C GLU A 2 7.36 5.52 18.80
N LYS A 3 6.89 6.29 17.81
CA LYS A 3 5.45 6.40 17.56
C LYS A 3 4.99 5.09 16.92
N GLU A 4 3.92 4.51 17.43
CA GLU A 4 3.31 3.34 16.80
C GLU A 4 2.88 3.68 15.36
N PRO A 5 3.09 2.77 14.40
CA PRO A 5 2.66 2.99 13.02
C PRO A 5 1.13 3.04 12.94
N ILE A 6 0.60 3.98 12.17
CA ILE A 6 -0.85 4.14 11.95
C ILE A 6 -1.30 3.03 10.98
N PRO A 7 -2.29 2.19 11.35
CA PRO A 7 -2.86 1.20 10.44
C PRO A 7 -3.52 1.88 9.23
N ALA A 8 -3.27 1.36 8.04
CA ALA A 8 -3.93 1.81 6.82
C ALA A 8 -5.40 1.37 6.77
N GLU A 9 -6.28 2.21 6.22
CA GLU A 9 -7.67 1.84 5.94
C GLU A 9 -7.72 1.00 4.65
N CYS A 10 -8.34 -0.18 4.72
CA CYS A 10 -8.39 -1.13 3.61
C CYS A 10 -9.82 -1.41 3.15
N VAL A 11 -9.99 -1.59 1.84
CA VAL A 11 -11.25 -1.99 1.21
C VAL A 11 -11.06 -3.22 0.33
N GLU A 12 -12.02 -4.13 0.37
CA GLU A 12 -12.07 -5.26 -0.56
C GLU A 12 -12.63 -4.81 -1.92
N ARG A 13 -11.91 -5.12 -2.98
CA ARG A 13 -12.34 -4.94 -4.36
C ARG A 13 -12.35 -6.29 -5.07
N ARG A 14 -13.36 -6.50 -5.91
CA ARG A 14 -13.36 -7.62 -6.87
C ARG A 14 -13.05 -7.06 -8.24
N GLU A 15 -11.97 -7.55 -8.85
CA GLU A 15 -11.70 -7.25 -10.24
C GLU A 15 -12.38 -8.31 -11.10
N ASN A 16 -13.28 -7.87 -11.98
CA ASN A 16 -13.95 -8.76 -12.93
C ASN A 16 -12.95 -9.15 -14.03
N SER A 17 -12.06 -10.09 -13.73
CA SER A 17 -11.18 -10.69 -14.72
C SER A 17 -11.87 -11.89 -15.38
N LEU A 18 -11.57 -12.11 -16.67
CA LEU A 18 -12.19 -13.14 -17.50
C LEU A 18 -11.85 -14.57 -17.06
N THR A 19 -10.85 -14.76 -16.21
CA THR A 19 -10.31 -16.09 -15.86
C THR A 19 -10.42 -16.45 -14.39
N GLU A 20 -10.79 -15.52 -13.51
CA GLU A 20 -11.16 -15.71 -12.10
C GLU A 20 -11.51 -14.32 -11.53
N ASN A 21 -12.30 -14.24 -10.46
CA ASN A 21 -12.56 -12.98 -9.73
C ASN A 21 -11.62 -12.92 -8.51
N PRO A 22 -10.33 -12.55 -8.66
CA PRO A 22 -9.43 -12.49 -7.53
C PRO A 22 -9.90 -11.43 -6.54
N LEU A 23 -9.91 -11.78 -5.26
CA LEU A 23 -10.06 -10.81 -4.18
C LEU A 23 -8.84 -9.89 -4.17
N ILE A 24 -9.08 -8.59 -4.27
CA ILE A 24 -8.07 -7.55 -4.11
C ILE A 24 -8.34 -6.81 -2.82
N LEU A 25 -7.39 -6.80 -1.90
CA LEU A 25 -7.41 -5.93 -0.73
C LEU A 25 -6.60 -4.68 -1.05
N ASP A 26 -7.22 -3.51 -0.95
CA ASP A 26 -6.64 -2.22 -1.34
C ASP A 26 -6.61 -1.29 -0.13
N CYS A 27 -5.41 -0.88 0.30
CA CYS A 27 -5.19 -0.12 1.53
C CYS A 27 -4.62 1.28 1.23
N ASP A 28 -5.30 2.33 1.67
CA ASP A 28 -4.82 3.72 1.55
C ASP A 28 -3.66 3.94 2.51
N ILE A 29 -2.46 4.16 1.97
CA ILE A 29 -1.25 4.36 2.77
C ILE A 29 -1.04 5.82 3.18
N SER A 30 -2.00 6.71 2.85
CA SER A 30 -2.06 8.10 3.30
C SER A 30 -0.81 8.94 2.97
N CYS A 31 -0.12 8.63 1.87
CA CYS A 31 1.03 9.39 1.36
C CYS A 31 0.59 10.62 0.53
N VAL A 32 -0.23 11.53 1.09
CA VAL A 32 -0.77 12.69 0.36
C VAL A 32 0.36 13.64 -0.05
N GLY A 33 0.51 13.91 -1.35
CA GLY A 33 1.54 14.79 -1.89
C GLY A 33 2.91 14.13 -2.13
N ALA A 34 3.00 12.82 -1.94
CA ALA A 34 4.19 12.05 -2.28
C ALA A 34 4.28 11.81 -3.80
N ASP A 35 5.45 12.03 -4.39
CA ASP A 35 5.72 11.73 -5.80
C ASP A 35 6.19 10.28 -6.01
N ARG A 36 6.60 9.62 -4.92
CA ARG A 36 7.03 8.22 -4.91
C ARG A 36 6.66 7.56 -3.59
N ASP A 37 6.48 6.25 -3.63
CA ASP A 37 6.40 5.41 -2.46
C ASP A 37 7.16 4.10 -2.66
N SER A 38 7.44 3.40 -1.56
CA SER A 38 8.13 2.11 -1.61
C SER A 38 7.84 1.31 -0.35
N VAL A 39 7.43 0.04 -0.51
CA VAL A 39 7.44 -0.91 0.60
C VAL A 39 8.90 -1.15 1.01
N ILE A 40 9.26 -0.86 2.25
CA ILE A 40 10.63 -1.03 2.76
C ILE A 40 10.78 -2.30 3.60
N SER A 41 9.69 -2.83 4.15
CA SER A 41 9.73 -4.07 4.91
C SER A 41 8.40 -4.84 4.87
N LYS A 42 8.51 -6.16 5.03
CA LYS A 42 7.38 -7.09 5.21
C LYS A 42 7.61 -7.89 6.48
N LYS A 43 6.61 -7.95 7.36
CA LYS A 43 6.65 -8.74 8.60
C LYS A 43 5.42 -9.67 8.68
N PRO A 44 5.60 -10.98 8.91
CA PRO A 44 6.88 -11.68 8.93
C PRO A 44 7.52 -11.75 7.52
N SER A 45 8.85 -11.64 7.47
CA SER A 45 9.60 -11.60 6.20
C SER A 45 9.48 -12.90 5.40
N ASN A 46 9.26 -14.03 6.08
CA ASN A 46 9.11 -15.36 5.50
C ASN A 46 7.68 -15.72 5.07
N ASN A 47 6.72 -14.78 5.07
CA ASN A 47 5.38 -15.04 4.52
C ASN A 47 5.47 -15.32 3.00
N ARG A 48 5.39 -16.59 2.61
CA ARG A 48 5.50 -17.04 1.21
C ARG A 48 4.31 -16.67 0.32
N PRO A 49 3.06 -16.62 0.82
CA PRO A 49 1.94 -16.18 0.00
C PRO A 49 2.07 -14.73 -0.50
N CYS A 50 2.77 -13.87 0.25
CA CYS A 50 2.96 -12.46 -0.09
C CYS A 50 4.37 -12.18 -0.66
N ILE A 51 4.48 -12.21 -1.98
CA ILE A 51 5.65 -11.85 -2.78
C ILE A 51 5.39 -10.50 -3.47
N ARG A 52 6.32 -9.55 -3.32
CA ARG A 52 6.22 -8.21 -3.92
C ARG A 52 6.17 -8.30 -5.44
N PHE A 53 5.47 -7.38 -6.09
CA PHE A 53 5.24 -7.30 -7.54
C PHE A 53 4.31 -8.38 -8.10
N TYR A 54 4.17 -9.52 -7.41
CA TYR A 54 3.31 -10.63 -7.85
C TYR A 54 1.97 -10.66 -7.13
N SER A 55 2.00 -10.46 -5.81
CA SER A 55 0.81 -10.64 -4.96
C SER A 55 0.51 -9.43 -4.08
N TYR A 56 1.42 -8.47 -4.05
CA TYR A 56 1.20 -7.13 -3.52
C TYR A 56 2.21 -6.16 -4.11
N ASP A 57 1.85 -4.90 -4.22
CA ASP A 57 2.76 -3.78 -4.39
C ASP A 57 2.03 -2.47 -4.11
N THR A 58 2.70 -1.35 -4.34
CA THR A 58 2.07 -0.04 -4.32
C THR A 58 1.45 0.28 -5.68
N LEU A 59 0.42 1.12 -5.67
CA LEU A 59 -0.26 1.59 -6.87
C LEU A 59 -0.67 3.05 -6.68
N LEU A 60 -0.28 3.89 -7.63
CA LEU A 60 -0.76 5.26 -7.70
C LEU A 60 -2.12 5.29 -8.40
N ARG A 61 -3.14 5.82 -7.73
CA ARG A 61 -4.47 6.06 -8.30
C ARG A 61 -4.83 7.53 -8.13
N GLY A 62 -4.76 8.29 -9.22
CA GLY A 62 -4.93 9.74 -9.15
C GLY A 62 -3.77 10.37 -8.38
N ASP A 63 -4.09 10.99 -7.24
CA ASP A 63 -3.16 11.65 -6.32
C ASP A 63 -2.90 10.84 -5.04
N ARG A 64 -3.38 9.60 -4.96
CA ARG A 64 -3.26 8.74 -3.78
C ARG A 64 -2.50 7.48 -4.08
N TRP A 65 -1.57 7.15 -3.19
CA TRP A 65 -0.91 5.86 -3.15
C TRP A 65 -1.73 4.88 -2.33
N SER A 66 -1.80 3.64 -2.81
CA SER A 66 -2.36 2.54 -2.06
C SER A 66 -1.50 1.29 -2.19
N ILE A 67 -1.62 0.36 -1.24
CA ILE A 67 -1.11 -1.00 -1.38
C ILE A 67 -2.26 -1.88 -1.86
N TRP A 68 -2.03 -2.62 -2.94
CA TRP A 68 -2.91 -3.72 -3.31
C TRP A 68 -2.31 -5.05 -2.85
N ARG A 69 -3.17 -6.00 -2.50
CA ARG A 69 -2.84 -7.41 -2.23
C ARG A 69 -3.86 -8.29 -2.94
N THR A 70 -3.43 -9.41 -3.50
CA THR A 70 -4.32 -10.30 -4.26
C THR A 70 -4.15 -11.77 -3.91
N GLY A 71 -5.13 -12.59 -4.29
CA GLY A 71 -5.13 -14.04 -4.11
C GLY A 71 -4.97 -14.44 -2.64
N ALA A 72 -4.16 -15.48 -2.39
CA ALA A 72 -3.89 -15.95 -1.03
C ALA A 72 -3.23 -14.87 -0.15
N CYS A 73 -2.50 -13.92 -0.74
CA CYS A 73 -1.90 -12.82 0.00
C CYS A 73 -2.96 -11.91 0.60
N ALA A 74 -4.10 -11.65 -0.06
CA ALA A 74 -5.13 -10.73 0.45
C ALA A 74 -5.64 -11.12 1.86
N ASN A 75 -5.64 -12.41 2.19
CA ASN A 75 -6.15 -12.93 3.46
C ASN A 75 -5.09 -13.15 4.56
N GLN A 76 -3.82 -12.82 4.30
CA GLN A 76 -2.76 -13.03 5.30
C GLN A 76 -2.76 -11.92 6.37
N THR A 77 -2.32 -12.25 7.58
CA THR A 77 -2.00 -11.24 8.60
C THR A 77 -0.51 -10.88 8.47
N ILE A 78 -0.22 -9.80 7.73
CA ILE A 78 1.13 -9.27 7.55
C ILE A 78 1.15 -7.75 7.80
N THR A 79 2.30 -7.24 8.21
CA THR A 79 2.59 -5.80 8.23
C THR A 79 3.47 -5.47 7.04
N LEU A 80 3.08 -4.44 6.29
CA LEU A 80 3.89 -3.83 5.23
C LEU A 80 4.25 -2.43 5.69
N GLU A 81 5.54 -2.16 5.82
CA GLU A 81 6.03 -0.82 6.15
C GLU A 81 6.34 -0.09 4.84
N VAL A 82 5.78 1.10 4.69
CA VAL A 82 5.93 1.94 3.50
C VAL A 82 6.66 3.21 3.86
N HIS A 83 7.49 3.66 2.93
CA HIS A 83 8.12 4.96 2.98
C HIS A 83 7.58 5.84 1.85
N CYS A 84 7.00 6.99 2.21
CA CYS A 84 6.59 8.01 1.25
C CYS A 84 7.76 8.95 0.98
N GLY A 85 8.08 9.19 -0.30
CA GLY A 85 9.02 10.23 -0.71
C GLY A 85 8.26 11.47 -1.17
N PHE A 86 8.66 12.65 -0.68
CA PHE A 86 8.08 13.93 -1.06
C PHE A 86 9.09 14.74 -1.88
N PRO A 87 8.63 15.55 -2.85
CA PRO A 87 9.50 16.46 -3.59
C PRO A 87 10.08 17.53 -2.66
N GLU A 88 11.36 17.87 -2.82
CA GLU A 88 12.07 18.79 -1.91
C GLU A 88 11.63 20.27 -2.03
N ASP A 89 10.85 20.64 -3.05
CA ASP A 89 10.56 22.04 -3.39
C ASP A 89 9.08 22.43 -3.49
N VAL A 90 8.18 21.76 -2.76
CA VAL A 90 6.85 22.34 -2.52
C VAL A 90 6.91 23.08 -1.18
N PRO A 91 7.01 24.44 -1.16
CA PRO A 91 6.80 25.15 0.09
C PRO A 91 5.43 24.73 0.61
N ALA A 92 5.39 24.23 1.85
CA ALA A 92 4.15 23.86 2.52
C ALA A 92 3.14 24.95 2.19
N ARG A 93 2.06 24.61 1.47
CA ARG A 93 1.00 25.58 1.20
C ARG A 93 0.56 26.09 2.56
N VAL A 94 0.96 27.31 2.89
CA VAL A 94 0.49 28.01 4.06
C VAL A 94 -0.98 28.23 3.79
N SER A 95 -1.82 27.39 4.38
CA SER A 95 -3.24 27.64 4.49
C SER A 95 -3.40 28.87 5.37
N ASN A 96 -3.63 30.03 4.75
CA ASN A 96 -4.30 31.17 5.36
C ASN A 96 -5.69 31.29 4.76
#